data_AF-A0A7Y3K6I3-F1
#
_entry.id   AF-A0A7Y3K6I3-F1
#
_cell.length_a   1.000
_cell.length_b   1.000
_cell.length_c   1.000
_cell.angle_alpha   90.00
_cell.angle_beta   90.00
_cell.angle_gamma   90.00
#
_symmetry.space_group_name_H-M   'P 1'
#
loop_
_entity.id
_entity.type
_entity.pdbx_description
1 polymer ?
#
loop_
_entity_poly.entity_id
_entity_poly.type
_entity_poly.pdbx_seq_one_letter_code
_entity_poly.pdbx_strand_id
1 'polypeptide(L)'
;MNHVNRRKFLISTAAVAAINLFRSGKKAMGQDAAASTAEAAAAQVSGHAAAAFPIQTPLLPDGVAGSLKRLQKGARGKTPTEKNFTADWVASLARRGKPTAYTAKNSHNFAYIGMPVGGIGAGQLYLGGDGKLWWWDIFNLRTRGGSEGNYLQPPTQNNAGDGSQVVLAQGFALRVGPAENATVYTLDKKGFEQVEFLGQYPVGQVHYRDRRIPLTVKLEAFSPFLPGNLEQSAYPATILQYTITNTGSTAATCSIAGWLENAVLNHSGGEMVTMRRRNRIVHTPNATMLLADAVAQRAAATNTSRPAITFENFSDGTFKRWTVQGNAFGSAPATYATNEKGRPDWDRQALKPSMLGKYMADSFNTQLGGNPDSPTGKLTSRSFVIDRNFIHVHLAGGNHPGQTCVNLIVGGKVAASATGDNSDHLRWHSWHVATLAGQKAHIEIVDSATGGWGHILVDAITFSDAPGSAGLHPNDAPDFGTLALAVLG
;
A
#
# COMPACT_ATOMS: atom_id res chain seq x y z
N MET A 1 7.07 10.61 44.41
CA MET A 1 6.07 9.61 43.95
C MET A 1 6.04 9.67 42.43
N ASN A 2 6.30 8.56 41.75
CA ASN A 2 6.27 8.53 40.29
C ASN A 2 4.80 8.49 39.83
N HIS A 3 4.36 9.50 39.09
CA HIS A 3 3.04 9.50 38.46
C HIS A 3 3.13 8.82 37.08
N VAL A 4 2.30 7.81 36.86
CA VAL A 4 2.21 7.04 35.61
C VAL A 4 0.88 7.34 34.94
N ASN A 5 0.91 7.76 33.67
CA ASN A 5 -0.31 8.01 32.89
C ASN A 5 -0.35 7.08 31.66
N ARG A 6 -1.51 6.47 31.38
CA ARG A 6 -1.70 5.51 30.27
C ARG A 6 -2.75 6.02 29.29
N ARG A 7 -2.43 6.02 28.01
CA ARG A 7 -3.36 6.34 26.91
C ARG A 7 -3.32 5.25 25.86
N LYS A 8 -4.48 4.89 25.31
CA LYS A 8 -4.61 3.91 24.22
C LYS A 8 -5.08 4.63 22.96
N PHE A 9 -4.38 4.38 21.87
CA PHE A 9 -4.81 4.73 20.53
C PHE A 9 -5.15 3.47 19.76
N LEU A 10 -6.10 3.58 18.83
CA LEU A 10 -6.51 2.50 17.94
C LEU A 10 -6.43 3.01 16.50
N ILE A 11 -5.71 2.28 15.66
CA ILE A 11 -5.79 2.44 14.20
C ILE A 11 -6.60 1.28 13.67
N SER A 12 -7.67 1.57 12.94
CA SER A 12 -8.57 0.54 12.43
C SER A 12 -9.06 0.87 11.03
N THR A 13 -9.23 -0.17 10.22
CA THR A 13 -10.02 -0.13 9.00
C THR A 13 -11.38 -0.76 9.31
N ALA A 14 -12.47 -0.05 9.07
CA ALA A 14 -13.80 -0.58 9.35
C ALA A 14 -14.78 -0.21 8.24
N ALA A 15 -15.42 -1.22 7.64
CA ALA A 15 -16.68 -1.03 6.93
C ALA A 15 -17.82 -0.97 7.96
N VAL A 16 -18.01 0.14 8.68
CA VAL A 16 -19.18 0.55 9.52
C VAL A 16 -19.79 -0.47 10.54
N ALA A 17 -19.41 -1.74 10.57
CA ALA A 17 -20.10 -2.78 11.36
C ALA A 17 -19.58 -2.93 12.80
N ALA A 18 -18.38 -2.43 13.13
CA ALA A 18 -17.77 -2.65 14.43
C ALA A 18 -18.35 -1.79 15.59
N ILE A 19 -19.33 -0.91 15.33
CA ILE A 19 -19.88 0.00 16.35
C ILE A 19 -21.08 -0.61 17.10
N ASN A 20 -21.70 -1.68 16.60
CA ASN A 20 -22.91 -2.26 17.23
C ASN A 20 -22.66 -3.33 18.32
N LEU A 21 -21.43 -3.81 18.54
CA LEU A 21 -21.18 -4.94 19.45
C LEU A 21 -20.78 -4.60 20.90
N PHE A 22 -20.83 -3.33 21.31
CA PHE A 22 -20.78 -2.98 22.75
C PHE A 22 -22.16 -3.09 23.45
N ARG A 23 -23.20 -3.53 22.75
CA ARG A 23 -24.54 -3.80 23.30
C ARG A 23 -24.87 -5.30 23.27
N SER A 24 -24.31 -6.07 24.19
CA SER A 24 -25.07 -7.01 25.04
C SER A 24 -24.11 -8.01 25.71
N GLY A 25 -23.89 -7.80 26.99
CA GLY A 25 -23.51 -8.90 27.87
C GLY A 25 -24.74 -9.79 28.13
N LYS A 26 -24.52 -11.10 28.08
CA LYS A 26 -25.33 -12.18 28.68
C LYS A 26 -26.82 -12.28 28.30
N LYS A 27 -27.15 -13.28 27.48
CA LYS A 27 -28.01 -14.43 27.87
C LYS A 27 -27.99 -15.52 26.79
N ALA A 28 -28.26 -16.74 27.24
CA ALA A 28 -27.97 -18.04 26.63
C ALA A 28 -28.96 -18.51 25.53
N MET A 29 -28.70 -19.73 25.04
CA MET A 29 -29.43 -20.58 24.06
C MET A 29 -29.07 -20.31 22.59
N GLY A 30 -28.78 -21.30 21.75
CA GLY A 30 -28.67 -22.74 21.91
C GLY A 30 -27.98 -23.32 20.67
N GLN A 31 -27.52 -24.55 20.78
CA GLN A 31 -26.91 -25.32 19.69
C GLN A 31 -27.90 -25.55 18.54
N ASP A 32 -27.32 -25.82 17.37
CA ASP A 32 -27.89 -26.39 16.14
C ASP A 32 -28.23 -25.44 15.00
N ALA A 33 -27.82 -25.90 13.80
CA ALA A 33 -27.98 -25.34 12.46
C ALA A 33 -26.87 -24.38 11.94
N ALA A 34 -25.65 -24.91 11.75
CA ALA A 34 -24.74 -24.43 10.70
C ALA A 34 -23.74 -25.53 10.26
N ALA A 35 -24.27 -26.68 9.87
CA ALA A 35 -23.51 -27.74 9.21
C ALA A 35 -24.13 -28.03 7.83
N SER A 36 -23.89 -27.14 6.88
CA SER A 36 -23.83 -27.42 5.43
C SER A 36 -23.58 -26.08 4.73
N THR A 37 -22.74 -26.08 3.69
CA THR A 37 -22.25 -24.93 2.89
C THR A 37 -20.84 -24.39 3.22
N ALA A 38 -19.96 -25.21 3.78
CA ALA A 38 -18.52 -24.92 3.87
C ALA A 38 -17.66 -25.86 2.99
N GLU A 39 -18.14 -26.20 1.80
CA GLU A 39 -17.43 -27.11 0.88
C GLU A 39 -17.48 -26.58 -0.56
N ALA A 40 -16.95 -25.37 -0.79
CA ALA A 40 -16.53 -24.88 -2.12
C ALA A 40 -15.78 -23.54 -2.01
N ALA A 41 -14.61 -23.52 -1.36
CA ALA A 41 -13.64 -22.42 -1.51
C ALA A 41 -12.21 -22.88 -1.14
N ALA A 42 -11.78 -24.01 -1.71
CA ALA A 42 -10.37 -24.38 -1.70
C ALA A 42 -9.65 -23.62 -2.84
N ALA A 43 -9.43 -22.32 -2.65
CA ALA A 43 -8.46 -21.57 -3.43
C ALA A 43 -7.12 -21.59 -2.67
N GLN A 44 -6.06 -22.03 -3.34
CA GLN A 44 -4.70 -22.11 -2.81
C GLN A 44 -4.24 -20.75 -2.24
N VAL A 45 -4.27 -20.61 -0.91
CA VAL A 45 -3.56 -19.56 -0.19
C VAL A 45 -2.14 -20.08 0.05
N SER A 46 -1.24 -19.84 -0.90
CA SER A 46 0.20 -20.04 -0.72
C SER A 46 0.83 -18.85 0.01
N GLY A 47 0.30 -18.49 1.17
CA GLY A 47 0.90 -17.52 2.08
C GLY A 47 1.97 -18.18 2.93
N HIS A 48 3.20 -18.29 2.42
CA HIS A 48 4.34 -18.62 3.27
C HIS A 48 4.68 -17.40 4.14
N ALA A 49 4.00 -17.26 5.27
CA ALA A 49 4.47 -16.42 6.37
C ALA A 49 5.70 -17.11 6.98
N ALA A 50 6.86 -16.96 6.33
CA ALA A 50 8.12 -17.22 7.01
C ALA A 50 8.31 -16.07 8.00
N ALA A 51 7.87 -16.26 9.25
CA ALA A 51 8.44 -15.54 10.37
C ALA A 51 9.93 -15.91 10.41
N ALA A 52 10.76 -15.17 9.68
CA ALA A 52 12.19 -15.18 9.89
C ALA A 52 12.42 -14.49 11.24
N PHE A 53 12.29 -15.26 12.32
CA PHE A 53 12.99 -14.93 13.54
C PHE A 53 14.44 -14.72 13.12
N PRO A 54 15.10 -13.59 13.42
CA PRO A 54 16.54 -13.60 13.48
C PRO A 54 16.85 -14.62 14.57
N ILE A 55 17.13 -15.85 14.15
CA ILE A 55 18.07 -16.66 14.88
C ILE A 55 19.32 -15.78 14.80
N GLN A 56 19.55 -14.95 15.83
CA GLN A 56 20.91 -14.78 16.28
C GLN A 56 21.37 -16.22 16.40
N THR A 57 22.10 -16.71 15.40
CA THR A 57 23.04 -17.78 15.66
C THR A 57 23.74 -17.26 16.90
N PRO A 58 23.61 -17.93 18.05
CA PRO A 58 24.50 -17.60 19.14
C PRO A 58 25.86 -17.68 18.46
N LEU A 59 26.60 -16.58 18.41
CA LEU A 59 28.03 -16.69 18.18
C LEU A 59 28.42 -17.73 19.20
N LEU A 60 28.78 -18.92 18.71
CA LEU A 60 29.24 -20.00 19.55
C LEU A 60 30.28 -19.33 20.46
N PRO A 61 30.17 -19.46 21.79
CA PRO A 61 31.18 -18.88 22.67
C PRO A 61 32.54 -19.30 22.13
N ASP A 62 33.47 -18.34 22.02
CA ASP A 62 34.80 -18.56 21.48
C ASP A 62 35.38 -19.82 22.14
N GLY A 63 35.54 -20.90 21.36
CA GLY A 63 35.96 -22.22 21.86
C GLY A 63 35.15 -23.43 21.39
N VAL A 64 33.95 -23.29 20.79
CA VAL A 64 33.15 -24.45 20.28
C VAL A 64 33.40 -24.73 18.78
N ALA A 65 34.46 -24.18 18.19
CA ALA A 65 34.87 -24.48 16.82
C ALA A 65 35.60 -25.83 16.67
N GLY A 66 35.69 -26.62 17.75
CA GLY A 66 36.16 -27.99 17.72
C GLY A 66 35.04 -28.96 17.35
N SER A 67 35.06 -29.45 16.11
CA SER A 67 34.44 -30.71 15.65
C SER A 67 32.91 -30.87 15.73
N LEU A 68 32.12 -29.90 15.26
CA LEU A 68 30.75 -30.23 14.82
C LEU A 68 30.81 -31.10 13.55
N LYS A 69 30.64 -32.42 13.70
CA LYS A 69 30.46 -33.35 12.57
C LYS A 69 29.32 -32.83 11.68
N ARG A 70 29.54 -32.77 10.36
CA ARG A 70 28.50 -32.43 9.37
C ARG A 70 27.24 -33.26 9.64
N LEU A 71 26.09 -32.60 9.73
CA LEU A 71 24.79 -33.25 9.91
C LEU A 71 24.54 -34.27 8.79
N GLN A 72 24.37 -35.53 9.14
CA GLN A 72 24.03 -36.59 8.18
C GLN A 72 22.52 -36.61 7.96
N LYS A 73 22.09 -36.59 6.69
CA LYS A 73 20.67 -36.68 6.33
C LYS A 73 20.14 -38.07 6.69
N GLY A 74 18.95 -38.15 7.27
CA GLY A 74 18.25 -39.44 7.42
C GLY A 74 17.84 -40.03 6.07
N ALA A 75 17.39 -41.28 6.06
CA ALA A 75 17.06 -42.07 4.86
C ALA A 75 16.05 -41.39 3.89
N ARG A 76 15.23 -40.45 4.37
CA ARG A 76 14.28 -39.66 3.56
C ARG A 76 14.84 -38.31 3.06
N GLY A 77 16.12 -38.02 3.30
CA GLY A 77 16.87 -36.93 2.67
C GLY A 77 16.55 -35.49 3.09
N LYS A 78 15.57 -35.25 3.97
CA LYS A 78 15.06 -33.90 4.27
C LYS A 78 15.42 -33.35 5.66
N THR A 79 15.65 -34.21 6.64
CA THR A 79 15.97 -33.79 8.01
C THR A 79 17.08 -34.68 8.59
N PRO A 80 18.12 -34.10 9.21
CA PRO A 80 19.09 -34.87 9.97
C PRO A 80 18.40 -35.59 11.12
N THR A 81 18.55 -36.92 11.20
CA THR A 81 18.02 -37.75 12.29
C THR A 81 18.87 -37.61 13.55
N GLU A 82 20.17 -37.38 13.39
CA GLU A 82 21.11 -37.12 14.47
C GLU A 82 21.58 -35.66 14.39
N LYS A 83 21.20 -34.86 15.40
CA LYS A 83 21.52 -33.43 15.46
C LYS A 83 22.84 -33.13 16.19
N ASN A 84 23.41 -34.13 16.88
CA ASN A 84 24.68 -34.04 17.62
C ASN A 84 24.79 -32.83 18.56
N PHE A 85 23.67 -32.35 19.10
CA PHE A 85 23.69 -31.31 20.11
C PHE A 85 24.13 -31.90 21.44
N THR A 86 25.05 -31.21 22.12
CA THR A 86 25.45 -31.60 23.47
C THR A 86 24.27 -31.45 24.43
N ALA A 87 24.24 -32.27 25.49
CA ALA A 87 23.23 -32.14 26.54
C ALA A 87 23.19 -30.73 27.13
N ASP A 88 24.37 -30.10 27.29
CA ASP A 88 24.51 -28.73 27.77
C ASP A 88 23.91 -27.69 26.81
N TRP A 89 24.08 -27.86 25.49
CA TRP A 89 23.45 -26.98 24.51
C TRP A 89 21.92 -27.10 24.56
N VAL A 90 21.39 -28.32 24.65
CA VAL A 90 19.94 -28.54 24.77
C VAL A 90 19.40 -27.93 26.08
N ALA A 91 20.09 -28.18 27.20
CA ALA A 91 19.74 -27.59 28.50
C ALA A 91 19.81 -26.05 28.46
N SER A 92 20.70 -25.49 27.63
CA SER A 92 20.82 -24.04 27.48
C SER A 92 19.57 -23.37 26.91
N LEU A 93 18.78 -24.08 26.08
CA LEU A 93 17.53 -23.56 25.49
C LEU A 93 16.43 -23.33 26.52
N ALA A 94 16.45 -24.06 27.65
CA ALA A 94 15.48 -23.93 28.73
C ALA A 94 15.88 -22.87 29.77
N ARG A 95 17.11 -22.34 29.72
CA ARG A 95 17.56 -21.30 30.65
C ARG A 95 16.88 -19.98 30.32
N ARG A 96 16.29 -19.33 31.32
CA ARG A 96 15.68 -18.01 31.17
C ARG A 96 16.76 -16.97 30.80
N GLY A 97 16.72 -16.49 29.57
CA GLY A 97 17.57 -15.39 29.10
C GLY A 97 17.02 -14.01 29.45
N LYS A 98 17.75 -12.97 29.03
CA LYS A 98 17.24 -11.59 28.96
C LYS A 98 16.60 -11.38 27.58
N PRO A 99 15.45 -10.70 27.47
CA PRO A 99 14.90 -10.32 26.18
C PRO A 99 15.92 -9.55 25.34
N THR A 100 16.08 -9.91 24.07
CA THR A 100 16.92 -9.17 23.14
C THR A 100 16.27 -7.83 22.83
N ALA A 101 17.02 -6.75 23.08
CA ALA A 101 16.60 -5.39 22.81
C ALA A 101 17.44 -4.80 21.67
N TYR A 102 16.78 -4.19 20.69
CA TYR A 102 17.40 -3.62 19.50
C TYR A 102 17.38 -2.10 19.56
N THR A 103 18.50 -1.48 19.24
CA THR A 103 18.71 -0.04 19.14
C THR A 103 19.49 0.23 17.86
N ALA A 104 19.48 1.48 17.39
CA ALA A 104 20.34 1.88 16.28
C ALA A 104 21.84 1.67 16.56
N LYS A 105 22.27 1.60 17.82
CA LYS A 105 23.67 1.44 18.22
C LYS A 105 24.13 -0.02 18.25
N ASN A 106 23.23 -0.96 18.56
CA ASN A 106 23.58 -2.38 18.72
C ASN A 106 23.08 -3.28 17.59
N SER A 107 22.39 -2.72 16.59
CA SER A 107 21.85 -3.47 15.46
C SER A 107 21.87 -2.65 14.16
N HIS A 108 22.63 -3.14 13.19
CA HIS A 108 22.61 -2.63 11.80
C HIS A 108 21.23 -2.79 11.15
N ASN A 109 20.40 -3.70 11.67
CA ASN A 109 19.07 -4.00 11.15
C ASN A 109 17.95 -3.22 11.83
N PHE A 110 18.26 -2.29 12.75
CA PHE A 110 17.25 -1.54 13.50
C PHE A 110 16.22 -0.83 12.59
N ALA A 111 16.68 -0.30 11.45
CA ALA A 111 15.82 0.36 10.46
C ALA A 111 14.94 -0.61 9.65
N TYR A 112 15.23 -1.91 9.66
CA TYR A 112 14.51 -2.95 8.90
C TYR A 112 13.61 -3.80 9.78
N ILE A 113 13.53 -3.50 11.08
CA ILE A 113 12.62 -4.21 11.99
C ILE A 113 11.18 -3.95 11.54
N GLY A 114 10.43 -5.03 11.30
CA GLY A 114 8.99 -5.00 11.08
C GLY A 114 8.33 -6.10 11.90
N MET A 115 7.64 -5.72 12.98
CA MET A 115 6.88 -6.68 13.79
C MET A 115 5.40 -6.61 13.42
N PRO A 116 4.76 -7.71 13.01
CA PRO A 116 3.33 -7.73 12.73
C PRO A 116 2.50 -7.28 13.92
N VAL A 117 1.66 -6.27 13.72
CA VAL A 117 0.71 -5.72 14.70
C VAL A 117 -0.70 -5.57 14.11
N GLY A 118 -1.00 -6.29 13.02
CA GLY A 118 -2.32 -6.42 12.40
C GLY A 118 -3.02 -7.74 12.77
N GLY A 119 -4.35 -7.75 12.69
CA GLY A 119 -5.17 -8.95 12.93
C GLY A 119 -4.98 -10.01 11.84
N ILE A 120 -5.31 -11.26 12.17
CA ILE A 120 -5.22 -12.39 11.23
C ILE A 120 -6.18 -12.16 10.06
N GLY A 121 -5.66 -12.12 8.84
CA GLY A 121 -6.47 -11.95 7.63
C GLY A 121 -7.02 -10.54 7.42
N ALA A 122 -6.66 -9.57 8.25
CA ALA A 122 -7.15 -8.19 8.18
C ALA A 122 -6.28 -7.25 7.32
N GLY A 123 -5.28 -7.81 6.62
CA GLY A 123 -4.17 -7.06 6.04
C GLY A 123 -2.99 -6.93 7.02
N GLN A 124 -1.77 -6.77 6.51
CA GLN A 124 -0.57 -6.64 7.34
C GLN A 124 -0.27 -5.18 7.68
N LEU A 125 0.19 -4.96 8.90
CA LEU A 125 0.73 -3.68 9.38
C LEU A 125 1.86 -3.97 10.36
N TYR A 126 3.02 -3.36 10.14
CA TYR A 126 4.24 -3.64 10.91
C TYR A 126 4.62 -2.48 11.82
N LEU A 127 5.02 -2.81 13.05
CA LEU A 127 5.71 -1.90 13.95
C LEU A 127 7.20 -1.87 13.61
N GLY A 128 7.70 -0.70 13.27
CA GLY A 128 9.10 -0.40 13.04
C GLY A 128 9.94 -0.43 14.32
N GLY A 129 11.26 -0.59 14.18
CA GLY A 129 12.19 -0.52 15.31
C GLY A 129 12.15 0.82 16.06
N ASP A 130 11.83 1.91 15.36
CA ASP A 130 11.64 3.23 15.97
C ASP A 130 10.20 3.52 16.41
N GLY A 131 9.29 2.56 16.24
CA GLY A 131 7.89 2.63 16.65
C GLY A 131 6.92 3.25 15.64
N LYS A 132 7.39 3.66 14.45
CA LYS A 132 6.48 3.99 13.35
C LYS A 132 5.89 2.73 12.71
N LEU A 133 4.64 2.83 12.28
CA LEU A 133 3.97 1.82 11.48
C LEU A 133 4.41 1.88 10.01
N TRP A 134 4.56 0.71 9.39
CA TRP A 134 4.94 0.54 7.99
C TRP A 134 4.45 -0.80 7.43
N TRP A 135 4.75 -1.07 6.16
CA TRP A 135 4.23 -2.23 5.43
C TRP A 135 2.69 -2.22 5.43
N TRP A 136 2.11 -1.17 4.88
CA TRP A 136 0.67 -0.91 4.85
C TRP A 136 -0.04 -1.80 3.82
N ASP A 137 -0.20 -3.08 4.16
CA ASP A 137 -0.89 -4.08 3.32
C ASP A 137 -2.38 -4.16 3.73
N ILE A 138 -3.07 -3.03 3.66
CA ILE A 138 -4.48 -2.86 4.09
C ILE A 138 -5.39 -2.39 2.94
N PHE A 139 -4.84 -2.32 1.73
CA PHE A 139 -5.48 -1.74 0.54
C PHE A 139 -6.10 -2.79 -0.39
N ASN A 140 -6.20 -4.04 0.05
CA ASN A 140 -6.65 -5.20 -0.73
C ASN A 140 -5.99 -5.34 -2.11
N LEU A 141 -4.77 -4.84 -2.24
CA LEU A 141 -3.97 -4.99 -3.44
C LEU A 141 -3.28 -6.35 -3.39
N ARG A 142 -3.05 -6.95 -4.55
CA ARG A 142 -2.06 -8.03 -4.67
C ARG A 142 -0.68 -7.40 -4.53
N THR A 143 -0.26 -7.14 -3.30
CA THR A 143 1.10 -6.71 -3.01
C THR A 143 2.04 -7.81 -3.51
N ARG A 144 3.01 -7.43 -4.35
CA ARG A 144 4.09 -8.35 -4.69
C ARG A 144 4.80 -8.67 -3.37
N GLY A 145 4.87 -9.94 -3.00
CA GLY A 145 5.81 -10.38 -1.97
C GLY A 145 7.24 -9.96 -2.32
N GLY A 146 8.20 -10.17 -1.41
CA GLY A 146 9.61 -9.79 -1.58
C GLY A 146 10.12 -9.99 -3.02
N SER A 147 10.56 -8.90 -3.66
CA SER A 147 11.22 -8.90 -4.97
C SER A 147 12.75 -8.93 -4.80
N GLU A 148 13.50 -9.27 -5.86
CA GLU A 148 14.96 -9.04 -5.90
C GLU A 148 15.30 -7.55 -5.62
N GLY A 149 14.43 -6.63 -6.06
CA GLY A 149 14.52 -5.20 -5.76
C GLY A 149 14.48 -4.89 -4.27
N ASN A 150 13.71 -5.65 -3.47
CA ASN A 150 13.65 -5.49 -2.02
C ASN A 150 14.92 -5.95 -1.29
N TYR A 151 15.77 -6.79 -1.91
CA TYR A 151 17.09 -7.10 -1.36
C TYR A 151 18.11 -5.98 -1.64
N LEU A 152 17.99 -5.33 -2.80
CA LEU A 152 18.86 -4.21 -3.19
C LEU A 152 18.46 -2.90 -2.50
N GLN A 153 17.16 -2.66 -2.34
CA GLN A 153 16.57 -1.46 -1.74
C GLN A 153 15.49 -1.86 -0.71
N PRO A 154 15.89 -2.38 0.45
CA PRO A 154 14.93 -2.83 1.46
C PRO A 154 14.03 -1.69 1.93
N PRO A 155 12.70 -1.89 1.89
CA PRO A 155 11.77 -0.90 2.41
C PRO A 155 11.93 -0.75 3.92
N THR A 156 11.57 0.42 4.41
CA THR A 156 11.57 0.75 5.84
C THR A 156 10.35 1.60 6.15
N GLN A 157 10.15 1.91 7.42
CA GLN A 157 9.14 2.88 7.86
C GLN A 157 9.31 4.30 7.34
N ASN A 158 10.43 4.62 6.68
CA ASN A 158 10.64 5.92 6.04
C ASN A 158 11.00 5.80 4.55
N ASN A 159 10.95 4.61 3.95
CA ASN A 159 11.35 4.37 2.56
C ASN A 159 10.43 3.31 1.92
N ALA A 160 9.89 3.61 0.75
CA ALA A 160 9.09 2.69 -0.05
C ALA A 160 9.90 1.51 -0.66
N GLY A 161 11.22 1.50 -0.50
CA GLY A 161 12.09 0.48 -1.09
C GLY A 161 12.10 0.61 -2.61
N ASP A 162 11.74 -0.46 -3.32
CA ASP A 162 11.60 -0.49 -4.78
C ASP A 162 10.34 0.25 -5.31
N GLY A 163 9.60 0.94 -4.44
CA GLY A 163 8.36 1.65 -4.79
C GLY A 163 7.11 0.80 -4.66
N SER A 164 7.23 -0.49 -4.29
CA SER A 164 6.09 -1.39 -4.07
C SER A 164 5.31 -1.10 -2.77
N GLN A 165 5.89 -0.33 -1.84
CA GLN A 165 5.30 -0.05 -0.54
C GLN A 165 4.77 1.38 -0.42
N VAL A 166 3.64 1.53 0.27
CA VAL A 166 3.09 2.84 0.61
C VAL A 166 3.76 3.40 1.86
N VAL A 167 4.27 4.62 1.76
CA VAL A 167 4.75 5.40 2.92
C VAL A 167 3.73 6.47 3.24
N LEU A 168 2.98 6.26 4.32
CA LEU A 168 1.99 7.22 4.80
C LEU A 168 2.62 8.25 5.76
N ALA A 169 2.16 9.50 5.67
CA ALA A 169 2.44 10.51 6.68
C ALA A 169 1.66 10.19 7.98
N GLN A 170 2.33 9.50 8.91
CA GLN A 170 1.75 9.07 10.18
C GLN A 170 2.75 9.14 11.33
N GLY A 171 2.25 9.19 12.56
CA GLY A 171 3.08 9.05 13.75
C GLY A 171 2.43 9.63 14.99
N PHE A 172 3.24 9.71 16.04
CA PHE A 172 2.86 10.27 17.33
C PHE A 172 3.94 11.21 17.84
N ALA A 173 3.57 12.17 18.67
CA ALA A 173 4.49 13.10 19.29
C ALA A 173 4.11 13.39 20.73
N LEU A 174 5.12 13.60 21.57
CA LEU A 174 5.01 14.08 22.93
C LEU A 174 5.31 15.58 22.95
N ARG A 175 4.33 16.36 23.40
CA ARG A 175 4.52 17.77 23.71
C ARG A 175 4.79 17.92 25.21
N VAL A 176 5.86 18.61 25.58
CA VAL A 176 6.34 18.74 26.96
C VAL A 176 6.49 20.20 27.33
N GLY A 177 5.96 20.58 28.50
CA GLY A 177 5.98 21.95 29.02
C GLY A 177 4.62 22.68 28.91
N PRO A 178 4.54 23.92 29.40
CA PRO A 178 3.35 24.78 29.29
C PRO A 178 3.02 25.10 27.83
N ALA A 179 1.74 25.29 27.51
CA ALA A 179 1.26 25.45 26.13
C ALA A 179 1.99 26.53 25.31
N GLU A 180 2.40 27.63 25.94
CA GLU A 180 3.06 28.78 25.31
C GLU A 180 4.49 28.49 24.86
N ASN A 181 5.21 27.60 25.56
CA ASN A 181 6.63 27.30 25.34
C ASN A 181 6.90 25.79 25.26
N ALA A 182 5.91 25.01 24.83
CA ALA A 182 6.03 23.56 24.82
C ALA A 182 6.95 23.08 23.70
N THR A 183 7.84 22.15 24.02
CA THR A 183 8.69 21.47 23.03
C THR A 183 8.00 20.20 22.55
N VAL A 184 8.04 19.95 21.24
CA VAL A 184 7.44 18.76 20.62
C VAL A 184 8.54 17.78 20.21
N TYR A 185 8.40 16.52 20.66
CA TYR A 185 9.28 15.41 20.34
C TYR A 185 8.49 14.34 19.62
N THR A 186 8.83 14.02 18.37
CA THR A 186 8.22 12.87 17.66
C THR A 186 8.60 11.57 18.37
N LEU A 187 7.64 10.65 18.53
CA LEU A 187 7.87 9.33 19.12
C LEU A 187 8.48 8.41 18.07
N ASP A 188 9.70 8.73 17.69
CA ASP A 188 10.56 8.00 16.77
C ASP A 188 12.05 8.36 17.03
N LYS A 189 12.95 7.81 16.21
CA LYS A 189 14.39 8.10 16.30
C LYS A 189 14.79 9.55 15.96
N LYS A 190 13.87 10.36 15.40
CA LYS A 190 14.13 11.78 15.12
C LYS A 190 13.88 12.62 16.38
N GLY A 191 12.86 12.26 17.17
CA GLY A 191 12.51 13.01 18.37
C GLY A 191 13.26 12.59 19.63
N PHE A 192 13.63 11.31 19.76
CA PHE A 192 14.30 10.78 20.97
C PHE A 192 15.70 10.24 20.67
N GLU A 193 16.67 10.57 21.54
CA GLU A 193 18.06 10.09 21.44
C GLU A 193 18.18 8.57 21.64
N GLN A 194 17.39 8.01 22.56
CA GLN A 194 17.43 6.59 22.89
C GLN A 194 16.10 5.93 22.58
N VAL A 195 16.09 5.14 21.52
CA VAL A 195 14.95 4.31 21.11
C VAL A 195 15.36 2.84 21.13
N GLU A 196 14.59 2.05 21.86
CA GLU A 196 14.86 0.64 22.11
C GLU A 196 13.61 -0.19 21.78
N PHE A 197 13.76 -1.13 20.86
CA PHE A 197 12.72 -2.04 20.41
C PHE A 197 12.87 -3.42 21.04
N LEU A 198 11.78 -3.98 21.53
CA LEU A 198 11.68 -5.36 22.00
C LEU A 198 10.51 -6.05 21.28
N GLY A 199 10.82 -7.05 20.45
CA GLY A 199 9.82 -7.83 19.72
C GLY A 199 9.45 -9.10 20.46
N GLN A 200 8.20 -9.21 20.93
CA GLN A 200 7.67 -10.41 21.58
C GLN A 200 6.24 -10.65 21.09
N TYR A 201 6.09 -11.18 19.88
CA TYR A 201 4.78 -11.45 19.29
C TYR A 201 3.86 -12.18 20.30
N PRO A 202 2.63 -11.70 20.53
CA PRO A 202 1.88 -10.72 19.73
C PRO A 202 2.08 -9.23 20.09
N VAL A 203 2.99 -8.90 21.00
CA VAL A 203 3.20 -7.51 21.49
C VAL A 203 4.60 -6.98 21.17
N GLY A 204 4.64 -5.87 20.47
CA GLY A 204 5.87 -5.13 20.21
C GLY A 204 6.01 -4.01 21.22
N GLN A 205 7.20 -3.81 21.76
CA GLN A 205 7.47 -2.75 22.72
C GLN A 205 8.53 -1.79 22.19
N VAL A 206 8.29 -0.50 22.36
CA VAL A 206 9.28 0.55 22.05
C VAL A 206 9.44 1.46 23.26
N HIS A 207 10.67 1.63 23.71
CA HIS A 207 11.02 2.52 24.81
C HIS A 207 11.72 3.76 24.26
N TYR A 208 11.21 4.94 24.64
CA TYR A 208 11.77 6.23 24.28
C TYR A 208 12.32 6.91 25.54
N ARG A 209 13.60 7.27 25.49
CA ARG A 209 14.31 8.00 26.55
C ARG A 209 15.12 9.13 25.94
N ASP A 210 15.14 10.26 26.62
CA ASP A 210 15.90 11.43 26.18
C ASP A 210 16.37 12.24 27.39
N ARG A 211 17.64 12.66 27.39
CA ARG A 211 18.23 13.38 28.53
C ARG A 211 17.69 14.81 28.67
N ARG A 212 17.09 15.36 27.62
CA ARG A 212 16.56 16.74 27.58
C ARG A 212 15.26 16.90 28.36
N ILE A 213 14.56 15.81 28.68
CA ILE A 213 13.26 15.84 29.36
C ILE A 213 13.18 14.81 30.49
N PRO A 214 12.46 15.09 31.59
CA PRO A 214 12.30 14.16 32.72
C PRO A 214 11.18 13.13 32.47
N LEU A 215 10.94 12.75 31.22
CA LEU A 215 9.85 11.86 30.82
C LEU A 215 10.40 10.67 30.05
N THR A 216 9.90 9.48 30.37
CA THR A 216 10.10 8.28 29.56
C THR A 216 8.76 7.82 28.99
N VAL A 217 8.80 7.29 27.77
CA VAL A 217 7.61 6.78 27.09
C VAL A 217 7.80 5.33 26.73
N LYS A 218 6.84 4.48 27.08
CA LYS A 218 6.73 3.09 26.61
C LYS A 218 5.54 2.97 25.67
N LEU A 219 5.78 2.47 24.46
CA LEU A 219 4.76 2.01 23.53
C LEU A 219 4.63 0.48 23.64
N GLU A 220 3.40 -0.01 23.75
CA GLU A 220 3.03 -1.40 23.50
C GLU A 220 2.08 -1.43 22.29
N ALA A 221 2.51 -2.07 21.20
CA ALA A 221 1.76 -2.18 19.95
C ALA A 221 1.36 -3.63 19.68
N PHE A 222 0.09 -3.87 19.37
CA PHE A 222 -0.44 -5.21 19.09
C PHE A 222 -1.78 -5.13 18.38
N SER A 223 -2.18 -6.23 17.73
CA SER A 223 -3.59 -6.54 17.50
C SER A 223 -4.04 -7.58 18.53
N PRO A 224 -5.32 -7.62 18.92
CA PRO A 224 -5.83 -8.69 19.76
C PRO A 224 -5.49 -10.05 19.12
N PHE A 225 -4.78 -10.91 19.85
CA PHE A 225 -4.43 -12.26 19.41
C PHE A 225 -4.79 -13.23 20.53
N LEU A 226 -5.88 -13.96 20.32
CA LEU A 226 -6.45 -14.88 21.30
C LEU A 226 -6.43 -16.29 20.70
N PRO A 227 -5.48 -17.15 21.10
CA PRO A 227 -5.43 -18.53 20.62
C PRO A 227 -6.77 -19.25 20.77
N GLY A 228 -7.26 -19.84 19.69
CA GLY A 228 -8.57 -20.52 19.65
C GLY A 228 -9.77 -19.61 19.43
N ASN A 229 -9.58 -18.28 19.31
CA ASN A 229 -10.65 -17.33 19.02
C ASN A 229 -10.33 -16.56 17.73
N LEU A 230 -10.83 -17.06 16.60
CA LEU A 230 -10.60 -16.48 15.29
C LEU A 230 -11.20 -15.07 15.17
N GLU A 231 -12.44 -14.88 15.61
CA GLU A 231 -13.17 -13.62 15.46
C GLU A 231 -12.42 -12.44 16.07
N GLN A 232 -11.99 -12.57 17.33
CA GLN A 232 -11.24 -11.51 18.00
C GLN A 232 -9.82 -11.36 17.47
N SER A 233 -9.23 -12.46 17.01
CA SER A 233 -7.88 -12.44 16.43
C SER A 233 -7.83 -11.85 15.02
N ALA A 234 -8.97 -11.78 14.34
CA ALA A 234 -9.10 -11.25 12.98
C ALA A 234 -9.52 -9.77 12.94
N TYR A 235 -9.55 -9.07 14.08
CA TYR A 235 -9.96 -7.68 14.10
C TYR A 235 -9.01 -6.77 13.30
N PRO A 236 -9.53 -5.91 12.40
CA PRO A 236 -8.74 -4.97 11.61
C PRO A 236 -8.36 -3.74 12.46
N ALA A 237 -7.58 -3.98 13.52
CA ALA A 237 -7.41 -3.04 14.61
C ALA A 237 -6.03 -3.18 15.28
N THR A 238 -5.16 -2.21 15.09
CA THR A 238 -3.88 -2.08 15.81
C THR A 238 -4.04 -1.15 17.01
N ILE A 239 -3.73 -1.67 18.20
CA ILE A 239 -3.72 -0.93 19.46
C ILE A 239 -2.31 -0.42 19.71
N LEU A 240 -2.20 0.88 20.01
CA LEU A 240 -0.97 1.56 20.42
C LEU A 240 -1.18 2.12 21.83
N GLN A 241 -0.65 1.43 22.83
CA GLN A 241 -0.75 1.84 24.22
C GLN A 241 0.52 2.58 24.64
N TYR A 242 0.39 3.87 24.95
CA TYR A 242 1.47 4.69 25.47
C TYR A 242 1.37 4.82 27.00
N THR A 243 2.47 4.50 27.68
CA THR A 243 2.66 4.77 29.11
C THR A 243 3.73 5.83 29.24
N ILE A 244 3.37 6.98 29.80
CA ILE A 244 4.29 8.10 30.05
C ILE A 244 4.60 8.14 31.55
N THR A 245 5.89 8.12 31.88
CA THR A 245 6.38 8.14 33.27
C THR A 245 7.24 9.36 33.50
N ASN A 246 6.89 10.17 34.50
CA ASN A 246 7.75 11.24 34.98
C ASN A 246 8.83 10.67 35.91
N THR A 247 10.08 10.83 35.53
CA THR A 247 11.27 10.39 36.28
C THR A 247 11.97 11.52 37.02
N GLY A 248 11.48 12.76 36.87
CA GLY A 248 11.98 13.93 37.57
C GLY A 248 11.42 14.07 38.99
N SER A 249 11.96 15.05 39.72
CA SER A 249 11.51 15.40 41.08
C SER A 249 10.33 16.38 41.10
N THR A 250 10.00 17.01 39.98
CA THR A 250 8.92 18.00 39.85
C THR A 250 7.83 17.51 38.91
N ALA A 251 6.61 18.06 39.05
CA ALA A 251 5.52 17.75 38.13
C ALA A 251 5.85 18.24 36.71
N ALA A 252 5.66 17.36 35.71
CA ALA A 252 5.83 17.67 34.31
C ALA A 252 4.47 17.77 33.61
N THR A 253 4.26 18.85 32.85
CA THR A 253 3.09 18.97 31.97
C THR A 253 3.41 18.35 30.62
N CYS A 254 2.56 17.44 30.14
CA CYS A 254 2.72 16.85 28.81
C CYS A 254 1.39 16.48 28.16
N SER A 255 1.40 16.38 26.83
CA SER A 255 0.29 15.87 26.04
C SER A 255 0.84 15.01 24.89
N ILE A 256 0.11 13.95 24.53
CA ILE A 256 0.43 13.12 23.38
C ILE A 256 -0.55 13.40 22.25
N ALA A 257 -0.05 13.49 21.02
CA ALA A 257 -0.85 13.66 19.82
C ALA A 257 -0.44 12.62 18.77
N GLY A 258 -1.39 12.21 17.93
CA GLY A 258 -1.14 11.35 16.77
C GLY A 258 -1.67 12.00 15.49
N TRP A 259 -1.09 11.65 14.36
CA TRP A 259 -1.56 12.04 13.03
C TRP A 259 -1.54 10.82 12.10
N LEU A 260 -2.46 10.83 11.14
CA LEU A 260 -2.60 9.78 10.13
C LEU A 260 -3.10 10.40 8.83
N GLU A 261 -2.37 10.15 7.75
CA GLU A 261 -2.77 10.50 6.39
C GLU A 261 -4.05 9.76 5.97
N ASN A 262 -4.91 10.44 5.21
CA ASN A 262 -6.05 9.79 4.59
C ASN A 262 -5.59 8.98 3.38
N ALA A 263 -5.42 7.69 3.60
CA ALA A 263 -5.01 6.71 2.59
C ALA A 263 -6.20 5.99 1.91
N VAL A 264 -7.43 6.48 2.06
CA VAL A 264 -8.58 5.90 1.35
C VAL A 264 -8.47 6.25 -0.13
N LEU A 265 -8.61 5.26 -1.02
CA LEU A 265 -8.36 5.42 -2.46
C LEU A 265 -6.93 5.89 -2.75
N ASN A 266 -5.93 5.44 -1.98
CA ASN A 266 -4.53 5.84 -2.17
C ASN A 266 -3.96 5.47 -3.56
N HIS A 267 -4.45 4.38 -4.14
CA HIS A 267 -4.03 3.83 -5.42
C HIS A 267 -5.06 4.11 -6.52
N SER A 268 -6.34 3.82 -6.27
CA SER A 268 -7.40 3.96 -7.30
C SER A 268 -8.00 5.38 -7.38
N GLY A 269 -7.68 6.27 -6.43
CA GLY A 269 -8.29 7.60 -6.35
C GLY A 269 -8.04 8.49 -7.56
N GLY A 270 -6.95 8.27 -8.30
CA GLY A 270 -6.67 8.97 -9.56
C GLY A 270 -7.69 8.70 -10.66
N GLU A 271 -8.33 7.53 -10.64
CA GLU A 271 -9.39 7.13 -11.57
C GLU A 271 -10.78 7.56 -11.08
N MET A 272 -10.91 7.83 -9.77
CA MET A 272 -12.15 8.19 -9.11
C MET A 272 -12.32 9.70 -8.95
N VAL A 273 -12.32 10.40 -10.09
CA VAL A 273 -12.46 11.87 -10.14
C VAL A 273 -13.76 12.42 -9.54
N THR A 274 -14.75 11.56 -9.32
CA THR A 274 -16.01 11.89 -8.62
C THR A 274 -15.90 11.76 -7.12
N MET A 275 -14.78 11.30 -6.58
CA MET A 275 -14.57 11.07 -5.16
C MET A 275 -13.62 12.10 -4.58
N ARG A 276 -13.91 12.54 -3.36
CA ARG A 276 -13.03 13.40 -2.57
C ARG A 276 -12.75 12.74 -1.22
N ARG A 277 -11.48 12.58 -0.88
CA ARG A 277 -11.05 12.20 0.47
C ARG A 277 -11.55 13.24 1.48
N ARG A 278 -12.09 12.77 2.59
CA ARG A 278 -12.64 13.59 3.67
C ARG A 278 -12.15 13.08 5.01
N ASN A 279 -11.72 14.02 5.84
CA ASN A 279 -11.36 13.78 7.23
C ASN A 279 -12.43 14.41 8.12
N ARG A 280 -12.83 13.71 9.18
CA ARG A 280 -13.79 14.21 10.16
C ARG A 280 -13.44 13.72 11.56
N ILE A 281 -13.74 14.54 12.56
CA ILE A 281 -13.68 14.12 13.96
C ILE A 281 -15.03 13.51 14.33
N VAL A 282 -15.00 12.31 14.91
CA VAL A 282 -16.18 11.59 15.40
C VAL A 282 -16.02 11.35 16.89
N HIS A 283 -17.04 11.67 17.67
CA HIS A 283 -17.10 11.39 19.10
C HIS A 283 -18.06 10.24 19.37
N THR A 284 -17.64 9.33 20.21
CA THR A 284 -18.44 8.24 20.77
C THR A 284 -18.34 8.30 22.30
N PRO A 285 -19.17 7.58 23.06
CA PRO A 285 -19.07 7.56 24.51
C PRO A 285 -17.70 7.13 25.07
N ASN A 286 -16.92 6.36 24.31
CA ASN A 286 -15.66 5.75 24.79
C ASN A 286 -14.43 6.13 23.94
N ALA A 287 -14.60 7.02 22.95
CA ALA A 287 -13.52 7.36 22.02
C ALA A 287 -13.77 8.66 21.27
N THR A 288 -12.69 9.35 20.93
CA THR A 288 -12.64 10.41 19.92
C THR A 288 -11.78 9.96 18.75
N MET A 289 -12.28 10.09 17.52
CA MET A 289 -11.68 9.49 16.33
C MET A 289 -11.47 10.52 15.23
N LEU A 290 -10.28 10.54 14.64
CA LEU A 290 -10.07 11.05 13.28
C LEU A 290 -10.49 9.94 12.31
N LEU A 291 -11.63 10.13 11.65
CA LEU A 291 -12.14 9.22 10.63
C LEU A 291 -11.84 9.77 9.24
N ALA A 292 -11.15 8.96 8.46
CA ALA A 292 -10.79 9.20 7.08
C ALA A 292 -11.69 8.34 6.19
N ASP A 293 -12.45 8.97 5.30
CA ASP A 293 -13.28 8.31 4.28
C ASP A 293 -13.09 9.01 2.92
N ALA A 294 -13.74 8.50 1.88
CA ALA A 294 -13.90 9.19 0.61
C ALA A 294 -15.39 9.28 0.28
N VAL A 295 -15.83 10.44 -0.17
CA VAL A 295 -17.24 10.70 -0.49
C VAL A 295 -17.38 11.19 -1.91
N ALA A 296 -18.55 10.95 -2.50
CA ALA A 296 -18.89 11.56 -3.78
C ALA A 296 -18.78 13.09 -3.66
N GLN A 297 -17.92 13.66 -4.48
CA GLN A 297 -17.89 15.07 -4.75
C GLN A 297 -19.16 15.39 -5.53
N ARG A 298 -20.04 16.20 -4.95
CA ARG A 298 -21.10 16.84 -5.74
C ARG A 298 -20.42 17.55 -6.90
N ALA A 299 -20.74 17.15 -8.12
CA ALA A 299 -20.49 18.00 -9.27
C ALA A 299 -21.14 19.34 -8.94
N ALA A 300 -20.35 20.42 -8.87
CA ALA A 300 -20.93 21.76 -8.97
C ALA A 300 -21.82 21.71 -10.20
N ALA A 301 -23.10 22.08 -10.11
CA ALA A 301 -24.10 21.88 -11.16
C ALA A 301 -23.48 22.20 -12.54
N THR A 302 -22.98 21.17 -13.21
CA THR A 302 -22.28 21.34 -14.47
C THR A 302 -23.38 21.50 -15.49
N ASN A 303 -23.19 22.39 -16.46
CA ASN A 303 -23.98 22.37 -17.68
C ASN A 303 -23.74 21.01 -18.37
N THR A 304 -24.43 19.96 -17.91
CA THR A 304 -24.43 18.62 -18.51
C THR A 304 -25.09 18.61 -19.89
N SER A 305 -25.48 19.77 -20.41
CA SER A 305 -26.08 19.97 -21.73
C SER A 305 -25.06 19.97 -22.87
N ARG A 306 -23.77 20.24 -22.63
CA ARG A 306 -22.77 20.24 -23.70
C ARG A 306 -22.39 18.80 -24.08
N PRO A 307 -22.50 18.41 -25.35
CA PRO A 307 -22.13 17.05 -25.78
C PRO A 307 -20.63 16.81 -25.57
N ALA A 308 -20.29 15.54 -25.31
CA ALA A 308 -18.92 15.08 -25.26
C ALA A 308 -18.24 15.23 -26.64
N ILE A 309 -16.95 15.53 -26.62
CA ILE A 309 -16.11 15.68 -27.82
C ILE A 309 -15.23 14.45 -27.95
N THR A 310 -15.32 13.74 -29.06
CA THR A 310 -14.32 12.72 -29.42
C THR A 310 -13.06 13.42 -29.92
N PHE A 311 -11.98 13.38 -29.13
CA PHE A 311 -10.70 13.95 -29.51
C PHE A 311 -9.95 13.03 -30.47
N GLU A 312 -9.95 11.73 -30.16
CA GLU A 312 -9.36 10.67 -30.96
C GLU A 312 -10.10 9.34 -30.73
N ASN A 313 -10.27 8.56 -31.79
CA ASN A 313 -10.78 7.18 -31.76
C ASN A 313 -10.11 6.29 -32.83
N PHE A 314 -9.08 6.83 -33.51
CA PHE A 314 -8.28 6.20 -34.55
C PHE A 314 -9.07 5.61 -35.73
N SER A 315 -10.36 5.96 -35.87
CA SER A 315 -11.26 5.29 -36.82
C SER A 315 -10.92 5.56 -38.28
N ASP A 316 -10.12 6.60 -38.54
CA ASP A 316 -9.62 6.90 -39.88
C ASP A 316 -8.39 6.06 -40.29
N GLY A 317 -7.90 5.21 -39.39
CA GLY A 317 -6.80 4.27 -39.64
C GLY A 317 -5.44 4.94 -39.83
N THR A 318 -5.25 6.18 -39.37
CA THR A 318 -3.99 6.92 -39.55
C THR A 318 -3.54 7.65 -38.29
N PHE A 319 -2.22 7.88 -38.17
CA PHE A 319 -1.67 8.78 -37.15
C PHE A 319 -1.53 10.23 -37.65
N LYS A 320 -2.25 10.65 -38.70
CA LYS A 320 -2.03 11.97 -39.34
C LYS A 320 -2.22 13.19 -38.43
N ARG A 321 -2.89 13.01 -37.27
CA ARG A 321 -3.11 14.04 -36.23
C ARG A 321 -2.08 14.00 -35.09
N TRP A 322 -1.10 13.12 -35.23
CA TRP A 322 -0.10 12.81 -34.23
C TRP A 322 1.31 12.89 -34.83
N THR A 323 2.25 13.39 -34.06
CA THR A 323 3.68 13.25 -34.37
C THR A 323 4.17 11.94 -33.78
N VAL A 324 4.61 11.02 -34.65
CA VAL A 324 5.15 9.71 -34.27
C VAL A 324 6.66 9.81 -34.08
N GLN A 325 7.17 9.28 -32.98
CA GLN A 325 8.59 9.14 -32.68
C GLN A 325 8.88 7.70 -32.27
N GLY A 326 10.08 7.21 -32.60
CA GLY A 326 10.48 5.84 -32.33
C GLY A 326 9.82 4.83 -33.27
N ASN A 327 9.88 3.55 -32.89
CA ASN A 327 9.46 2.42 -33.72
C ASN A 327 8.34 1.57 -33.08
N ALA A 328 7.86 1.92 -31.88
CA ALA A 328 6.85 1.11 -31.19
C ALA A 328 5.47 1.16 -31.85
N PHE A 329 4.94 2.33 -32.22
CA PHE A 329 3.55 2.45 -32.69
C PHE A 329 3.32 2.06 -34.16
N GLY A 330 4.38 1.73 -34.91
CA GLY A 330 4.29 1.50 -36.35
C GLY A 330 3.89 2.75 -37.15
N SER A 331 3.45 2.56 -38.40
CA SER A 331 3.07 3.66 -39.31
C SER A 331 1.58 4.01 -39.29
N ALA A 332 0.74 3.17 -38.68
CA ALA A 332 -0.70 3.33 -38.59
C ALA A 332 -1.26 2.65 -37.33
N PRO A 333 -2.42 3.09 -36.80
CA PRO A 333 -3.13 2.41 -35.73
C PRO A 333 -3.32 0.91 -36.01
N ALA A 334 -3.05 0.09 -35.01
CA ALA A 334 -3.23 -1.35 -35.09
C ALA A 334 -4.72 -1.74 -35.07
N THR A 335 -5.01 -2.96 -35.48
CA THR A 335 -6.35 -3.58 -35.36
C THR A 335 -6.20 -4.96 -34.73
N TYR A 336 -7.29 -5.49 -34.17
CA TYR A 336 -7.34 -6.86 -33.65
C TYR A 336 -7.27 -7.95 -34.75
N ALA A 337 -7.33 -7.58 -36.04
CA ALA A 337 -7.81 -8.50 -37.08
C ALA A 337 -6.76 -9.46 -37.63
N THR A 338 -5.47 -9.15 -37.64
CA THR A 338 -4.45 -10.07 -38.21
C THR A 338 -3.04 -9.76 -37.73
N ASN A 339 -2.22 -10.79 -37.52
CA ASN A 339 -0.77 -10.66 -37.37
C ASN A 339 -0.11 -10.21 -38.67
N GLU A 340 1.20 -9.94 -38.62
CA GLU A 340 2.05 -9.53 -39.76
C GLU A 340 1.96 -10.43 -41.02
N LYS A 341 1.41 -11.66 -40.89
CA LYS A 341 1.24 -12.63 -41.98
C LYS A 341 -0.20 -12.71 -42.50
N GLY A 342 -1.07 -11.77 -42.12
CA GLY A 342 -2.48 -11.78 -42.50
C GLY A 342 -3.28 -12.92 -41.86
N ARG A 343 -2.79 -13.53 -40.78
CA ARG A 343 -3.50 -14.60 -40.05
C ARG A 343 -4.18 -14.05 -38.81
N PRO A 344 -5.28 -14.65 -38.33
CA PRO A 344 -5.89 -14.26 -37.06
C PRO A 344 -4.86 -14.32 -35.93
N ASP A 345 -4.73 -13.22 -35.20
CA ASP A 345 -3.86 -13.12 -34.03
C ASP A 345 -4.69 -13.49 -32.80
N TRP A 346 -4.57 -14.76 -32.37
CA TRP A 346 -5.38 -15.31 -31.29
C TRP A 346 -5.09 -14.64 -29.93
N ASP A 347 -3.85 -14.17 -29.72
CA ASP A 347 -3.47 -13.44 -28.51
C ASP A 347 -4.16 -12.06 -28.47
N ARG A 348 -4.22 -11.37 -29.62
CA ARG A 348 -4.92 -10.07 -29.73
C ARG A 348 -6.45 -10.18 -29.81
N GLN A 349 -7.00 -11.37 -30.07
CA GLN A 349 -8.45 -11.56 -30.11
C GLN A 349 -9.09 -11.36 -28.71
N ALA A 350 -8.30 -11.51 -27.64
CA ALA A 350 -8.68 -11.22 -26.25
C ALA A 350 -8.91 -9.72 -25.96
N LEU A 351 -8.40 -8.81 -26.81
CA LEU A 351 -8.61 -7.35 -26.70
C LEU A 351 -10.05 -6.95 -27.07
N LYS A 352 -10.65 -7.69 -28.01
CA LYS A 352 -11.92 -7.36 -28.67
C LYS A 352 -13.09 -7.06 -27.71
N PRO A 353 -13.28 -7.78 -26.58
CA PRO A 353 -14.38 -7.49 -25.66
C PRO A 353 -14.26 -6.13 -24.97
N SER A 354 -13.05 -5.60 -24.83
CA SER A 354 -12.81 -4.29 -24.19
C SER A 354 -12.72 -3.15 -25.19
N MET A 355 -12.32 -3.38 -26.44
CA MET A 355 -12.22 -2.31 -27.45
C MET A 355 -13.56 -1.65 -27.77
N LEU A 356 -13.54 -0.32 -27.93
CA LEU A 356 -14.70 0.47 -28.35
C LEU A 356 -14.85 0.54 -29.87
N GLY A 357 -13.74 0.39 -30.59
CA GLY A 357 -13.66 0.53 -32.04
C GLY A 357 -12.81 -0.56 -32.70
N LYS A 358 -12.45 -0.32 -33.97
CA LYS A 358 -11.61 -1.24 -34.75
C LYS A 358 -10.10 -0.97 -34.60
N TYR A 359 -9.74 0.27 -34.32
CA TYR A 359 -8.36 0.77 -34.38
C TYR A 359 -7.88 1.24 -33.00
N MET A 360 -6.58 1.11 -32.75
CA MET A 360 -5.93 1.58 -31.52
C MET A 360 -4.49 2.02 -31.80
N ALA A 361 -3.99 2.96 -31.01
CA ALA A 361 -2.55 3.11 -30.82
C ALA A 361 -2.06 1.92 -29.98
N ASP A 362 -1.14 1.15 -30.54
CA ASP A 362 -0.58 -0.04 -29.91
C ASP A 362 0.94 0.02 -30.07
N SER A 363 1.66 0.05 -28.95
CA SER A 363 3.12 0.06 -28.95
C SER A 363 3.74 -1.34 -28.88
N PHE A 364 2.93 -2.40 -28.68
CA PHE A 364 3.35 -3.80 -28.76
C PHE A 364 3.62 -4.19 -30.22
N ASN A 365 4.83 -3.94 -30.70
CA ASN A 365 5.10 -4.02 -32.13
C ASN A 365 5.56 -5.42 -32.57
N THR A 366 4.62 -6.23 -33.03
CA THR A 366 4.91 -7.57 -33.57
C THR A 366 5.55 -7.56 -34.95
N GLN A 367 5.62 -6.41 -35.66
CA GLN A 367 6.10 -6.33 -37.05
C GLN A 367 7.63 -6.19 -37.17
N LEU A 368 8.33 -5.88 -36.09
CA LEU A 368 9.77 -5.64 -36.10
C LEU A 368 10.60 -6.91 -35.88
N GLY A 369 9.95 -8.04 -35.57
CA GLY A 369 10.61 -9.27 -35.14
C GLY A 369 11.24 -9.14 -33.74
N GLY A 370 11.48 -10.28 -33.08
CA GLY A 370 12.00 -10.30 -31.71
C GLY A 370 10.92 -10.08 -30.65
N ASN A 371 11.31 -9.53 -29.49
CA ASN A 371 10.37 -9.25 -28.40
C ASN A 371 9.53 -8.01 -28.73
N PRO A 372 8.19 -8.12 -28.84
CA PRO A 372 7.33 -6.99 -29.21
C PRO A 372 7.22 -5.89 -28.14
N ASP A 373 7.67 -6.14 -26.90
CA ASP A 373 7.80 -5.15 -25.81
C ASP A 373 9.13 -4.35 -25.87
N SER A 374 10.09 -4.74 -26.71
CA SER A 374 11.39 -4.04 -26.80
C SER A 374 11.38 -2.69 -27.54
N PRO A 375 10.53 -2.47 -28.57
CA PRO A 375 10.42 -1.18 -29.26
C PRO A 375 10.02 -0.04 -28.33
N THR A 376 10.46 1.18 -28.64
CA THR A 376 10.09 2.38 -27.86
C THR A 376 9.57 3.46 -28.80
N GLY A 377 8.74 4.35 -28.28
CA GLY A 377 8.17 5.42 -29.08
C GLY A 377 7.28 6.38 -28.32
N LYS A 378 6.83 7.40 -29.05
CA LYS A 378 5.91 8.40 -28.53
C LYS A 378 4.98 8.91 -29.63
N LEU A 379 3.70 9.00 -29.33
CA LEU A 379 2.72 9.75 -30.13
C LEU A 379 2.43 11.08 -29.43
N THR A 380 2.60 12.20 -30.12
CA THR A 380 2.27 13.54 -29.60
C THR A 380 1.11 14.12 -30.37
N SER A 381 0.02 14.50 -29.70
CA SER A 381 -1.18 15.03 -30.36
C SER A 381 -0.97 16.46 -30.86
N ARG A 382 -1.85 16.93 -31.74
CA ARG A 382 -2.07 18.38 -31.93
C ARG A 382 -2.37 19.07 -30.59
N SER A 383 -1.98 20.34 -30.46
CA SER A 383 -2.39 21.14 -29.31
C SER A 383 -3.90 21.47 -29.35
N PHE A 384 -4.49 21.64 -28.17
CA PHE A 384 -5.87 22.06 -27.98
C PHE A 384 -6.00 23.01 -26.77
N VAL A 385 -7.15 23.68 -26.63
CA VAL A 385 -7.49 24.45 -25.44
C VAL A 385 -8.43 23.60 -24.58
N ILE A 386 -8.19 23.56 -23.27
CA ILE A 386 -9.04 22.83 -22.33
C ILE A 386 -10.36 23.60 -22.16
N ASP A 387 -11.45 23.06 -22.73
CA ASP A 387 -12.81 23.64 -22.70
C ASP A 387 -13.85 22.66 -22.11
N ARG A 388 -13.42 21.56 -21.50
CA ARG A 388 -14.31 20.59 -20.84
C ARG A 388 -13.76 20.28 -19.44
N ASN A 389 -14.65 19.91 -18.52
CA ASN A 389 -14.24 19.62 -17.14
C ASN A 389 -13.45 18.31 -17.01
N PHE A 390 -13.64 17.38 -17.94
CA PHE A 390 -13.02 16.07 -17.92
C PHE A 390 -12.36 15.70 -19.25
N ILE A 391 -11.26 14.97 -19.13
CA ILE A 391 -10.60 14.24 -20.22
C ILE A 391 -10.61 12.76 -19.85
N HIS A 392 -11.12 11.92 -20.74
CA HIS A 392 -11.19 10.49 -20.58
C HIS A 392 -10.28 9.81 -21.61
N VAL A 393 -9.50 8.85 -21.17
CA VAL A 393 -8.61 8.05 -22.00
C VAL A 393 -8.96 6.59 -21.75
N HIS A 394 -9.23 5.85 -22.82
CA HIS A 394 -9.48 4.43 -22.76
C HIS A 394 -8.19 3.69 -23.12
N LEU A 395 -7.55 3.07 -22.12
CA LEU A 395 -6.20 2.53 -22.24
C LEU A 395 -6.00 1.19 -21.52
N ALA A 396 -4.94 0.49 -21.92
CA ALA A 396 -4.42 -0.77 -21.34
C ALA A 396 -2.89 -0.81 -21.48
N GLY A 397 -2.26 -1.86 -20.96
CA GLY A 397 -0.83 -2.13 -21.08
C GLY A 397 -0.08 -2.09 -19.75
N GLY A 398 1.19 -1.71 -19.79
CA GLY A 398 2.10 -1.72 -18.66
C GLY A 398 1.80 -0.70 -17.56
N ASN A 399 2.04 -1.12 -16.32
CA ASN A 399 2.08 -0.23 -15.15
C ASN A 399 3.51 0.24 -14.90
N HIS A 400 4.04 1.06 -15.82
CA HIS A 400 5.36 1.68 -15.71
C HIS A 400 5.24 3.21 -15.68
N PRO A 401 4.90 3.82 -14.52
CA PRO A 401 4.71 5.27 -14.41
C PRO A 401 5.86 6.08 -15.00
N GLY A 402 5.53 7.01 -15.92
CA GLY A 402 6.48 7.87 -16.60
C GLY A 402 7.24 7.23 -17.78
N GLN A 403 7.10 5.92 -18.01
CA GLN A 403 7.74 5.21 -19.12
C GLN A 403 6.70 4.66 -20.12
N THR A 404 5.65 4.02 -19.62
CA THR A 404 4.57 3.43 -20.42
C THR A 404 3.25 4.03 -19.95
N CYS A 405 2.85 5.14 -20.56
CA CYS A 405 1.80 6.00 -20.02
C CYS A 405 1.16 6.93 -21.06
N VAL A 406 0.01 7.49 -20.71
CA VAL A 406 -0.61 8.62 -21.41
C VAL A 406 -0.51 9.86 -20.52
N ASN A 407 0.06 10.94 -21.05
CA ASN A 407 0.26 12.20 -20.34
C ASN A 407 -0.58 13.33 -20.93
N LEU A 408 -1.15 14.16 -20.06
CA LEU A 408 -1.64 15.49 -20.40
C LEU A 408 -0.54 16.51 -20.11
N ILE A 409 -0.09 17.25 -21.13
CA ILE A 409 0.95 18.27 -20.99
C ILE A 409 0.32 19.66 -21.01
N VAL A 410 0.61 20.47 -19.99
CA VAL A 410 0.18 21.88 -19.90
C VAL A 410 1.38 22.73 -19.51
N GLY A 411 1.68 23.79 -20.28
CA GLY A 411 2.84 24.64 -20.03
C GLY A 411 4.18 23.89 -20.03
N GLY A 412 4.29 22.82 -20.82
CA GLY A 412 5.48 21.97 -20.90
C GLY A 412 5.69 21.02 -19.72
N LYS A 413 4.72 20.90 -18.80
CA LYS A 413 4.77 20.00 -17.64
C LYS A 413 3.64 18.96 -17.72
N VAL A 414 3.90 17.78 -17.17
CA VAL A 414 2.87 16.75 -16.99
C VAL A 414 1.86 17.25 -15.95
N ALA A 415 0.64 17.54 -16.41
CA ALA A 415 -0.47 17.98 -15.56
C ALA A 415 -1.32 16.80 -15.06
N ALA A 416 -1.40 15.73 -15.84
CA ALA A 416 -2.02 14.45 -15.47
C ALA A 416 -1.35 13.31 -16.23
N SER A 417 -1.40 12.09 -15.69
CA SER A 417 -0.84 10.89 -16.30
C SER A 417 -1.70 9.67 -15.95
N ALA A 418 -1.69 8.65 -16.80
CA ALA A 418 -2.32 7.35 -16.57
C ALA A 418 -1.48 6.23 -17.20
N THR A 419 -1.48 5.07 -16.56
CA THR A 419 -0.81 3.83 -17.01
C THR A 419 -1.82 2.70 -17.09
N GLY A 420 -1.47 1.61 -17.77
CA GLY A 420 -2.22 0.36 -17.63
C GLY A 420 -1.96 -0.33 -16.29
N ASP A 421 -2.55 -1.51 -16.10
CA ASP A 421 -2.44 -2.34 -14.90
C ASP A 421 -1.68 -3.67 -15.14
N ASN A 422 -0.80 -3.71 -16.16
CA ASN A 422 -0.20 -4.93 -16.70
C ASN A 422 -1.29 -5.89 -17.22
N SER A 423 -2.20 -5.34 -18.02
CA SER A 423 -3.28 -6.07 -18.67
C SER A 423 -3.53 -5.49 -20.05
N ASP A 424 -3.95 -6.36 -20.96
CA ASP A 424 -4.48 -6.01 -22.27
C ASP A 424 -5.95 -5.52 -22.22
N HIS A 425 -6.59 -5.54 -21.04
CA HIS A 425 -7.97 -5.13 -20.89
C HIS A 425 -8.12 -3.61 -20.83
N LEU A 426 -8.64 -3.00 -21.90
CA LEU A 426 -8.84 -1.55 -21.98
C LEU A 426 -9.88 -1.07 -20.95
N ARG A 427 -9.55 0.02 -20.26
CA ARG A 427 -10.41 0.64 -19.24
C ARG A 427 -10.39 2.16 -19.37
N TRP A 428 -11.44 2.80 -18.88
CA TRP A 428 -11.53 4.25 -18.87
C TRP A 428 -10.79 4.84 -17.68
N HIS A 429 -9.80 5.67 -17.98
CA HIS A 429 -9.16 6.57 -17.02
C HIS A 429 -9.68 7.99 -17.27
N SER A 430 -9.98 8.72 -16.20
CA SER A 430 -10.56 10.06 -16.30
C SER A 430 -9.74 11.05 -15.48
N TRP A 431 -9.54 12.25 -16.01
CA TRP A 431 -8.93 13.38 -15.31
C TRP A 431 -9.93 14.52 -15.18
N HIS A 432 -10.07 15.07 -13.98
CA HIS A 432 -10.80 16.32 -13.76
C HIS A 432 -9.86 17.50 -14.00
N VAL A 433 -10.09 18.25 -15.07
CA VAL A 433 -9.21 19.30 -15.57
C VAL A 433 -9.86 20.69 -15.54
N ALA A 434 -10.96 20.86 -14.80
CA ALA A 434 -11.67 22.14 -14.72
C ALA A 434 -10.78 23.30 -14.22
N THR A 435 -9.80 23.01 -13.35
CA THR A 435 -8.81 24.00 -12.87
C THR A 435 -7.82 24.45 -13.95
N LEU A 436 -7.76 23.73 -15.08
CA LEU A 436 -6.90 24.01 -16.22
C LEU A 436 -7.67 24.62 -17.40
N ALA A 437 -8.95 24.96 -17.21
CA ALA A 437 -9.80 25.53 -18.24
C ALA A 437 -9.16 26.78 -18.89
N GLY A 438 -9.24 26.87 -20.22
CA GLY A 438 -8.66 27.94 -21.03
C GLY A 438 -7.16 27.81 -21.31
N GLN A 439 -6.45 26.87 -20.66
CA GLN A 439 -5.03 26.65 -20.94
C GLN A 439 -4.83 25.80 -22.20
N LYS A 440 -3.71 26.04 -22.90
CA LYS A 440 -3.28 25.25 -24.05
C LYS A 440 -2.57 23.98 -23.58
N ALA A 441 -2.94 22.84 -24.15
CA ALA A 441 -2.47 21.52 -23.78
C ALA A 441 -2.21 20.64 -25.01
N HIS A 442 -1.52 19.51 -24.81
CA HIS A 442 -1.46 18.38 -25.75
C HIS A 442 -1.39 17.06 -24.99
N ILE A 443 -1.66 15.95 -25.67
CA ILE A 443 -1.57 14.60 -25.11
C ILE A 443 -0.35 13.89 -25.69
N GLU A 444 0.35 13.14 -24.84
CA GLU A 444 1.43 12.24 -25.24
C GLU A 444 1.08 10.80 -24.87
N ILE A 445 1.19 9.86 -25.82
CA ILE A 445 1.14 8.42 -25.55
C ILE A 445 2.58 7.93 -25.64
N VAL A 446 3.14 7.47 -24.53
CA VAL A 446 4.57 7.22 -24.35
C VAL A 446 4.79 5.75 -24.06
N ASP A 447 5.77 5.17 -24.72
CA ASP A 447 6.33 3.87 -24.37
C ASP A 447 7.85 3.88 -24.45
N SER A 448 8.51 3.78 -23.31
CA SER A 448 9.97 3.76 -23.18
C SER A 448 10.49 2.58 -22.35
N ALA A 449 9.62 1.64 -21.96
CA ALA A 449 10.02 0.46 -21.19
C ALA A 449 10.29 -0.70 -22.15
N THR A 450 11.38 -1.44 -21.95
CA THR A 450 11.76 -2.58 -22.81
C THR A 450 11.63 -3.95 -22.13
N GLY A 451 11.05 -3.96 -20.93
CA GLY A 451 10.85 -5.16 -20.10
C GLY A 451 9.45 -5.77 -20.31
N GLY A 452 9.08 -6.76 -19.50
CA GLY A 452 7.73 -7.32 -19.58
C GLY A 452 6.66 -6.25 -19.36
N TRP A 453 5.59 -6.29 -20.17
CA TRP A 453 4.57 -5.24 -20.24
C TRP A 453 5.12 -3.87 -20.68
N GLY A 454 6.18 -3.86 -21.47
CA GLY A 454 6.72 -2.66 -22.12
C GLY A 454 5.86 -2.23 -23.31
N HIS A 455 4.56 -2.01 -23.09
CA HIS A 455 3.65 -1.51 -24.11
C HIS A 455 2.41 -0.80 -23.54
N ILE A 456 1.80 0.08 -24.33
CA ILE A 456 0.58 0.81 -24.03
C ILE A 456 -0.41 0.68 -25.21
N LEU A 457 -1.68 0.52 -24.87
CA LEU A 457 -2.80 0.42 -25.80
C LEU A 457 -3.75 1.59 -25.54
N VAL A 458 -4.16 2.33 -26.57
CA VAL A 458 -5.15 3.42 -26.45
C VAL A 458 -6.08 3.40 -27.66
N ASP A 459 -7.38 3.29 -27.46
CA ASP A 459 -8.36 3.25 -28.57
C ASP A 459 -9.33 4.44 -28.58
N ALA A 460 -9.45 5.20 -27.48
CA ALA A 460 -10.32 6.38 -27.43
C ALA A 460 -9.82 7.45 -26.45
N ILE A 461 -10.02 8.71 -26.85
CA ILE A 461 -9.83 9.91 -26.03
C ILE A 461 -11.05 10.81 -26.21
N THR A 462 -11.74 11.13 -25.12
CA THR A 462 -12.96 11.96 -25.15
C THR A 462 -12.92 13.06 -24.09
N PHE A 463 -13.48 14.23 -24.41
CA PHE A 463 -13.58 15.37 -23.48
C PHE A 463 -15.05 15.62 -23.14
N SER A 464 -15.39 15.80 -21.87
CA SER A 464 -16.79 16.01 -21.48
C SER A 464 -16.94 16.86 -20.20
N ASP A 465 -18.16 17.34 -19.94
CA ASP A 465 -18.48 18.04 -18.68
C ASP A 465 -19.03 17.13 -17.58
N ALA A 466 -19.18 15.84 -17.91
CA ALA A 466 -19.61 14.81 -16.98
C ALA A 466 -18.41 13.93 -16.59
N PRO A 467 -18.36 13.41 -15.36
CA PRO A 467 -17.46 12.31 -15.08
C PRO A 467 -17.85 11.13 -15.98
N GLY A 468 -16.85 10.44 -16.56
CA GLY A 468 -17.09 9.36 -17.51
C GLY A 468 -17.90 8.23 -16.86
N SER A 469 -18.76 7.58 -17.64
CA SER A 469 -19.70 6.55 -17.18
C SER A 469 -19.07 5.20 -16.80
N ALA A 470 -17.74 5.09 -16.80
CA ALA A 470 -17.03 3.80 -16.71
C ALA A 470 -15.78 3.85 -15.82
N GLY A 471 -15.78 4.69 -14.78
CA GLY A 471 -14.83 4.52 -13.67
C GLY A 471 -15.24 3.32 -12.81
N LEU A 472 -14.27 2.63 -12.18
CA LEU A 472 -14.55 1.71 -11.08
C LEU A 472 -15.60 2.32 -10.15
N HIS A 473 -16.69 1.60 -9.86
CA HIS A 473 -17.59 2.04 -8.81
C HIS A 473 -16.78 2.11 -7.51
N PRO A 474 -16.94 3.13 -6.64
CA PRO A 474 -16.11 3.25 -5.44
C PRO A 474 -16.04 1.97 -4.60
N ASN A 475 -17.16 1.25 -4.46
CA ASN A 475 -17.17 -0.02 -3.71
C ASN A 475 -16.38 -1.16 -4.38
N ASP A 476 -16.04 -1.04 -5.66
CA ASP A 476 -15.26 -2.02 -6.40
C ASP A 476 -13.76 -1.69 -6.36
N ALA A 477 -13.37 -0.49 -5.89
CA ALA A 477 -11.97 -0.19 -5.64
C ALA A 477 -11.43 -1.01 -4.45
N PRO A 478 -10.27 -1.67 -4.61
CA PRO A 478 -9.69 -2.50 -3.55
C PRO A 478 -9.33 -1.69 -2.30
N ASP A 479 -8.99 -0.42 -2.47
CA ASP A 479 -8.54 0.51 -1.44
C ASP A 479 -9.62 1.55 -1.05
N PHE A 480 -10.88 1.31 -1.43
CA PHE A 480 -12.01 2.07 -0.91
C PHE A 480 -12.44 1.54 0.45
N GLY A 481 -12.81 2.44 1.36
CA GLY A 481 -13.24 2.08 2.70
C GLY A 481 -13.09 3.24 3.67
N THR A 482 -12.82 2.91 4.93
CA THR A 482 -12.49 3.91 5.94
C THR A 482 -11.24 3.52 6.70
N LEU A 483 -10.51 4.54 7.14
CA LEU A 483 -9.36 4.43 8.03
C LEU A 483 -9.58 5.36 9.21
N ALA A 484 -9.32 4.89 10.42
CA ALA A 484 -9.52 5.69 11.62
C ALA A 484 -8.28 5.69 12.52
N LEU A 485 -7.99 6.85 13.12
CA LEU A 485 -7.12 6.99 14.28
C LEU A 485 -7.98 7.44 15.47
N ALA A 486 -8.10 6.60 16.49
CA ALA A 486 -8.93 6.84 17.66
C ALA A 486 -8.09 7.00 18.93
N VAL A 487 -8.52 7.88 19.83
CA VAL A 487 -8.09 7.92 21.23
C VAL A 487 -9.21 7.28 22.05
N LEU A 488 -8.89 6.22 22.78
CA LEU A 488 -9.83 5.54 23.66
C LEU A 488 -9.81 6.20 25.05
N GLY A 489 -10.98 6.46 25.63
CA GLY A 489 -11.08 7.15 26.91
C GLY A 489 -12.50 7.42 27.36
#